data_AF-A0A1M3QAS5-F1
#
_entry.id   AF-A0A1M3QAS5-F1
#
_cell.length_a   1.000
_cell.length_b   1.000
_cell.length_c   1.000
_cell.angle_alpha   90.00
_cell.angle_beta   90.00
_cell.angle_gamma   90.00
#
_symmetry.space_group_name_H-M   'P 1'
#
loop_
_entity.id
_entity.type
_entity.pdbx_description
1 polymer ?
#
loop_
_entity_poly.entity_id
_entity_poly.type
_entity_poly.pdbx_seq_one_letter_code
_entity_poly.pdbx_strand_id
1 'polypeptide(L)'
;MRLIIAAPFLLLLVLFALSNTQTVQVGLWPTGWSATLPLSIAILTAMAIAFLMGALILWVSTLAAIHRARRAEHNARQLETQVQGLKALLDQRPKLPPPG
;
A
#
# COMPACT_ATOMS: atom_id res chain seq x y z
N MET A 1 -24.08 -3.86 3.54
CA MET A 1 -22.94 -3.66 4.48
C MET A 1 -22.24 -2.31 4.30
N ARG A 2 -21.67 -1.97 3.12
CA ARG A 2 -20.90 -0.71 2.93
C ARG A 2 -21.66 0.56 3.34
N LEU A 3 -22.94 0.67 2.97
CA LEU A 3 -23.78 1.83 3.30
C LEU A 3 -24.14 1.93 4.79
N ILE A 4 -24.17 0.80 5.52
CA ILE A 4 -24.51 0.78 6.95
C ILE A 4 -23.40 1.42 7.78
N ILE A 5 -22.15 1.31 7.33
CA ILE A 5 -20.99 1.94 7.99
C ILE A 5 -20.76 3.36 7.44
N ALA A 6 -20.92 3.54 6.12
CA ALA A 6 -20.69 4.83 5.49
C ALA A 6 -21.72 5.89 5.90
N ALA A 7 -23.00 5.53 6.04
CA ALA A 7 -24.05 6.46 6.40
C ALA A 7 -23.86 7.14 7.77
N PRO A 8 -23.65 6.42 8.89
CA PRO A 8 -23.43 7.07 10.19
C PRO A 8 -22.12 7.87 10.22
N PHE A 9 -21.07 7.41 9.53
CA PHE A 9 -19.84 8.17 9.40
C PHE A 9 -20.07 9.50 8.67
N LEU A 10 -20.79 9.48 7.55
CA LEU A 10 -21.09 10.67 6.77
C LEU A 10 -22.01 11.63 7.53
N LEU A 11 -22.99 11.09 8.28
CA LEU A 11 -23.82 11.86 9.20
C LEU A 11 -22.96 12.58 10.26
N LEU A 12 -21.98 11.89 10.87
CA LEU A 12 -21.05 12.50 11.82
C LEU A 12 -20.25 13.64 11.20
N LEU A 13 -19.75 13.47 9.96
CA LEU A 13 -19.03 14.53 9.25
C LEU A 13 -19.92 15.75 8.99
N VAL A 14 -21.17 15.53 8.59
CA VAL A 14 -22.15 16.61 8.36
C VAL A 14 -22.49 17.32 9.67
N LEU A 15 -22.77 16.59 10.75
CA LEU A 15 -23.02 17.16 12.08
C LEU A 15 -21.81 17.96 12.57
N PHE A 16 -20.60 17.43 12.39
CA PHE A 16 -19.37 18.13 12.71
C PHE A 16 -19.23 19.43 11.91
N ALA A 17 -19.53 19.40 10.61
CA ALA A 17 -19.49 20.58 9.74
C ALA A 17 -20.48 21.66 10.17
N LEU A 18 -21.73 21.28 10.45
CA LEU A 18 -22.77 22.19 10.90
C LEU A 18 -22.50 22.74 12.31
N SER A 19 -21.93 21.93 13.19
CA SER A 19 -21.61 22.33 14.57
C SER A 19 -20.36 23.20 14.67
N ASN A 20 -19.42 23.09 13.73
CA ASN A 20 -18.12 23.75 13.79
C ASN A 20 -17.94 24.76 12.64
N THR A 21 -18.80 25.76 12.62
CA THR A 21 -18.74 26.89 11.67
C THR A 21 -17.87 28.04 12.14
N GLN A 22 -17.37 27.98 13.39
CA GLN A 22 -16.47 29.00 13.93
C GLN A 22 -15.25 29.20 13.04
N THR A 23 -14.93 30.46 12.75
CA THR A 23 -13.79 30.80 11.90
C THR A 23 -12.50 30.72 12.69
N VAL A 24 -11.51 30.01 12.14
CA VAL A 24 -10.16 29.91 12.67
C VAL A 24 -9.16 30.37 11.63
N GLN A 25 -8.08 31.00 12.08
CA GLN A 25 -6.97 31.34 11.20
C GLN A 25 -5.97 30.19 11.19
N VAL A 26 -5.72 29.62 10.01
CA VAL A 26 -4.75 28.55 9.80
C VAL A 26 -3.57 29.14 9.05
N GLY A 27 -2.39 29.06 9.65
CA GLY A 27 -1.12 29.46 9.04
C GLY A 27 -0.33 28.25 8.55
N LEU A 28 0.27 28.35 7.36
CA LEU A 28 1.23 27.39 6.85
C LEU A 28 2.65 27.94 7.01
N TRP A 29 3.38 27.38 7.96
CA TRP A 29 4.79 27.66 8.14
C TRP A 29 5.64 26.71 7.29
N PRO A 30 6.77 27.13 6.69
CA PRO A 30 7.41 28.46 6.72
C PRO A 30 6.89 29.46 5.67
N THR A 31 5.92 29.06 4.85
CA THR A 31 5.46 29.83 3.69
C THR A 31 4.84 31.20 4.01
N GLY A 32 4.49 31.47 5.28
CA GLY A 32 3.87 32.73 5.71
C GLY A 32 2.41 32.91 5.26
N TRP A 33 1.87 31.96 4.50
CA TRP A 33 0.48 31.97 4.07
C TRP A 33 -0.45 31.71 5.27
N SER A 34 -1.54 32.46 5.33
CA SER A 34 -2.61 32.20 6.29
C SER A 34 -3.97 32.33 5.62
N ALA A 35 -4.92 31.52 6.06
CA ALA A 35 -6.30 31.56 5.61
C ALA A 35 -7.25 31.47 6.80
N THR A 36 -8.31 32.27 6.75
CA THR A 36 -9.39 32.22 7.74
C THR A 36 -10.52 31.38 7.16
N LEU A 37 -10.77 30.23 7.79
CA LEU A 37 -11.73 29.24 7.32
C LEU A 37 -12.56 28.73 8.50
N PRO A 38 -13.78 28.23 8.28
CA PRO A 38 -14.50 27.47 9.31
C PRO A 38 -13.65 26.31 9.82
N LEU A 39 -13.66 26.06 11.13
CA LEU A 39 -12.89 25.01 11.78
C LEU A 39 -13.18 23.63 11.16
N SER A 40 -14.44 23.39 10.82
CA SER A 40 -14.87 22.18 10.12
C SER A 40 -14.10 21.97 8.81
N ILE A 41 -14.05 22.99 7.94
CA ILE A 41 -13.37 22.93 6.65
C ILE A 41 -11.88 22.68 6.85
N ALA A 42 -11.25 23.38 7.80
CA ALA A 42 -9.84 23.20 8.10
C ALA A 42 -9.51 21.74 8.49
N ILE A 43 -10.27 21.18 9.45
CA ILE A 43 -10.04 19.82 9.95
C ILE A 43 -10.37 18.78 8.87
N LEU A 44 -11.52 18.90 8.20
CA LEU A 44 -11.92 17.93 7.17
C LEU A 44 -10.92 17.89 6.01
N THR A 45 -10.38 19.03 5.61
CA THR A 45 -9.36 19.11 4.54
C THR A 45 -8.06 18.47 4.99
N ALA A 46 -7.59 18.75 6.21
CA ALA A 46 -6.38 18.13 6.77
C ALA A 46 -6.53 16.61 6.87
N MET A 47 -7.69 16.12 7.33
CA MET A 47 -7.99 14.68 7.39
C MET A 47 -8.02 14.05 6.00
N ALA A 48 -8.63 14.72 5.02
CA ALA A 48 -8.67 14.24 3.64
C ALA A 48 -7.25 14.10 3.05
N ILE A 49 -6.38 15.10 3.25
CA ILE A 49 -4.98 15.04 2.81
C ILE A 49 -4.24 13.89 3.51
N ALA A 50 -4.37 13.74 4.83
CA ALA A 50 -3.74 12.64 5.57
C ALA A 50 -4.22 11.26 5.08
N PHE A 51 -5.52 11.12 4.79
CA PHE A 51 -6.09 9.89 4.23
C PHE A 51 -5.54 9.59 2.84
N LEU A 52 -5.49 10.58 1.95
CA LEU A 52 -4.92 10.42 0.60
C LEU A 52 -3.45 10.02 0.64
N MET A 53 -2.67 10.64 1.54
CA MET A 53 -1.28 10.26 1.77
C MET A 53 -1.15 8.81 2.28
N GLY A 54 -1.98 8.41 3.25
CA GLY A 54 -2.01 7.03 3.74
C GLY A 54 -2.39 6.02 2.65
N ALA A 55 -3.38 6.34 1.83
CA ALA A 55 -3.80 5.53 0.70
C ALA A 55 -2.69 5.41 -0.36
N LEU A 56 -1.98 6.51 -0.65
CA LEU A 56 -0.85 6.51 -1.58
C LEU A 56 0.30 5.63 -1.06
N ILE A 57 0.64 5.73 0.23
CA ILE A 57 1.67 4.90 0.85
C ILE A 57 1.30 3.41 0.76
N LEU A 58 0.05 3.06 1.07
CA LEU A 58 -0.46 1.69 0.95
C LEU A 58 -0.45 1.19 -0.51
N TRP A 59 -0.77 2.07 -1.45
CA TRP A 59 -0.74 1.71 -2.86
C TRP A 59 0.69 1.43 -3.33
N VAL A 60 1.65 2.28 -2.98
CA VAL A 60 3.06 2.06 -3.33
C VAL A 60 3.61 0.76 -2.71
N SER A 61 3.22 0.43 -1.47
CA SER A 61 3.67 -0.81 -0.81
C SER A 61 3.07 -2.07 -1.46
N THR A 62 1.81 -2.02 -1.87
CA THR A 62 1.16 -3.13 -2.59
C THR A 62 1.77 -3.35 -3.99
N LEU A 63 2.07 -2.29 -4.75
CA LEU A 63 2.81 -2.42 -6.01
C LEU A 63 4.20 -3.05 -5.81
N ALA A 64 4.93 -2.63 -4.78
CA ALA A 64 6.23 -3.20 -4.46
C ALA A 64 6.13 -4.69 -4.08
N ALA A 65 5.08 -5.08 -3.36
CA ALA A 65 4.82 -6.48 -3.00
C ALA A 65 4.57 -7.36 -4.23
N ILE A 66 3.78 -6.86 -5.21
CA ILE A 66 3.51 -7.57 -6.47
C ILE A 66 4.81 -7.76 -7.28
N HIS A 67 5.66 -6.74 -7.38
CA HIS A 67 6.96 -6.86 -8.06
C HIS A 67 7.89 -7.87 -7.38
N ARG A 68 7.92 -7.89 -6.04
CA ARG A 68 8.70 -8.87 -5.27
C ARG A 68 8.19 -10.29 -5.49
N ALA A 69 6.87 -10.48 -5.51
CA ALA A 69 6.27 -11.79 -5.79
C ALA A 69 6.67 -12.31 -7.18
N ARG A 70 6.61 -11.46 -8.22
CA ARG A 70 7.04 -11.84 -9.58
C ARG A 70 8.52 -12.21 -9.67
N ARG A 71 9.40 -11.46 -8.98
CA ARG A 71 10.84 -11.80 -8.92
C ARG A 71 11.09 -13.12 -8.18
N ALA A 72 10.40 -13.35 -7.07
CA ALA A 72 10.51 -14.59 -6.32
C ALA A 72 10.09 -15.81 -7.16
N GLU A 73 8.98 -15.69 -7.91
CA GLU A 73 8.56 -16.76 -8.81
C GLU A 73 9.55 -17.03 -9.96
N HIS A 74 10.16 -15.97 -10.52
CA HIS A 74 11.15 -16.16 -11.58
C HIS A 74 12.40 -16.88 -11.06
N ASN A 75 12.89 -16.47 -9.89
CA ASN A 75 14.03 -17.13 -9.24
C ASN A 75 13.70 -18.59 -8.89
N ALA A 76 12.50 -18.88 -8.38
CA ALA A 76 12.07 -20.24 -8.09
C ALA A 76 12.07 -21.11 -9.35
N ARG A 77 11.51 -20.62 -10.46
CA ARG A 77 11.52 -21.33 -11.75
C ARG A 77 12.94 -21.59 -12.27
N GLN A 78 13.85 -20.62 -12.11
CA GLN A 78 15.26 -20.80 -12.50
C GLN A 78 15.95 -21.88 -11.66
N LEU A 79 15.73 -21.87 -10.33
CA LEU A 79 16.26 -22.89 -9.43
C LEU A 79 15.71 -24.29 -9.76
N GLU A 80 14.41 -24.41 -10.02
CA GLU A 80 13.80 -25.67 -10.45
C GLU A 80 14.43 -26.21 -11.73
N THR A 81 14.65 -25.34 -12.72
CA THR A 81 15.28 -25.70 -13.99
C THR A 81 16.73 -26.17 -13.78
N GLN A 82 17.49 -25.48 -12.92
CA GLN A 82 18.86 -25.90 -12.57
C GLN A 82 18.85 -27.26 -11.88
N VAL A 83 17.96 -27.48 -10.90
CA VAL A 83 17.83 -28.76 -10.19
C VAL A 83 17.49 -29.90 -11.17
N GLN A 84 16.56 -29.67 -12.10
CA GLN A 84 16.22 -30.65 -13.14
C GLN A 84 17.40 -30.94 -14.06
N GLY A 85 18.14 -29.91 -14.49
CA GLY A 85 19.34 -30.06 -15.31
C GLY A 85 20.43 -30.87 -14.60
N LEU A 86 20.70 -30.58 -13.32
CA LEU A 86 21.64 -31.37 -12.52
C LEU A 86 21.19 -32.82 -12.37
N LYS A 87 19.91 -33.07 -12.11
CA LYS A 87 19.37 -34.45 -12.03
C LYS A 87 19.56 -35.21 -13.33
N ALA A 88 19.24 -34.60 -14.47
CA ALA A 88 19.43 -35.21 -15.79
C ALA A 88 20.91 -35.54 -16.07
N LEU A 89 21.85 -34.67 -15.65
CA LEU A 89 23.29 -34.94 -15.76
C LEU A 89 23.74 -36.09 -14.87
N LEU A 90 23.18 -36.22 -13.67
CA LEU A 90 23.46 -37.36 -12.77
C LEU A 90 22.89 -38.66 -13.33
N ASP A 91 21.69 -38.65 -13.89
CA ASP A 91 21.07 -39.83 -14.51
C ASP A 91 21.80 -40.29 -15.78
N GLN A 92 22.42 -39.35 -16.51
CA GLN A 92 23.25 -39.63 -17.67
C GLN A 92 24.67 -40.08 -17.30
N ARG A 93 25.10 -40.00 -16.03
CA ARG A 93 26.37 -40.59 -15.65
C ARG A 93 26.28 -42.11 -15.83
N PRO A 94 27.15 -42.72 -16.67
CA PRO A 94 27.15 -44.16 -16.84
C PRO A 94 27.41 -44.81 -15.48
N LYS A 95 26.51 -45.70 -15.06
CA LYS A 95 26.69 -46.52 -13.86
C LYS A 95 27.98 -47.31 -14.08
N LEU A 96 29.05 -46.95 -13.36
CA LEU A 96 30.29 -47.71 -13.42
C LEU A 96 29.97 -49.17 -13.07
N PRO A 97 30.45 -50.14 -13.88
CA PRO A 97 30.28 -51.53 -13.54
C PRO A 97 30.93 -51.80 -12.17
N PRO A 98 30.32 -52.65 -11.33
CA PRO A 98 30.84 -52.93 -10.00
C PRO A 98 32.27 -53.46 -10.11
N PRO A 99 33.17 -53.05 -9.19
CA PRO A 99 34.52 -53.61 -9.15
C PRO A 99 34.40 -55.12 -8.88
N GLY A 100 34.90 -55.90 -9.84
CA GLY A 100 35.07 -57.35 -9.72
C GLY A 100 36.24 -57.72 -8.82
#